data_AF-A0A954BCU7-F1
#
_entry.id   AF-A0A954BCU7-F1
#
_cell.length_a   1.000
_cell.length_b   1.000
_cell.length_c   1.000
_cell.angle_alpha   90.00
_cell.angle_beta   90.00
_cell.angle_gamma   90.00
#
_symmetry.space_group_name_H-M   'P 1'
#
loop_
_entity.id
_entity.type
_entity.pdbx_description
1 polymer ?
#
loop_
_entity_poly.entity_id
_entity_poly.type
_entity_poly.pdbx_seq_one_letter_code
_entity_poly.pdbx_strand_id
1 'polypeptide(L)'
;MKLHVDRESCCESIDVAARRRAQEIVRFMEGWDGEGDILIHCSRGISRSTAAAFMVMCMLHPEADEAELAAELRKAAPYADPCPLLISYADEILGRDGRMVDAIDDLPPPCPAISAPIVTLPLSA
;
A
#
# COMPACT_ATOMS: atom_id res chain seq x y z
N MET A 1 -5.28 -7.95 15.60
CA MET A 1 -4.57 -6.67 15.81
C MET A 1 -5.31 -5.53 15.10
N LYS A 2 -5.20 -4.25 15.51
CA LYS A 2 -5.83 -3.13 14.80
C LYS A 2 -4.92 -1.90 14.76
N LEU A 3 -4.65 -1.38 13.56
CA LEU A 3 -4.06 -0.06 13.35
C LEU A 3 -5.16 0.92 12.99
N HIS A 4 -5.25 2.02 13.74
CA HIS A 4 -6.05 3.18 13.34
C HIS A 4 -5.08 4.32 13.05
N VAL A 5 -5.07 4.80 11.82
CA VAL A 5 -4.31 5.99 11.47
C VAL A 5 -5.26 7.17 11.45
N ASP A 6 -5.01 8.13 12.34
CA ASP A 6 -5.82 9.33 12.43
C ASP A 6 -5.86 10.08 11.10
N ARG A 7 -6.99 10.73 10.85
CA ARG A 7 -7.12 11.61 9.70
C ARG A 7 -6.16 12.78 9.89
N GLU A 8 -5.40 13.09 8.83
CA GLU A 8 -4.37 14.12 8.84
C GLU A 8 -4.90 15.45 9.39
N SER A 9 -4.17 15.99 10.36
CA SER A 9 -4.44 17.29 10.95
C SER A 9 -3.84 18.39 10.08
N CYS A 10 -4.50 19.55 10.02
CA CYS A 10 -4.01 20.72 9.30
C CYS A 10 -2.68 21.28 9.87
N CYS A 11 -2.30 20.90 11.10
CA CYS A 11 -1.10 21.40 11.76
C CYS A 11 0.20 20.64 11.39
N GLU A 12 0.10 19.53 10.67
CA GLU A 12 1.24 18.70 10.28
C GLU A 12 1.45 18.73 8.76
N SER A 13 2.71 18.70 8.30
CA SER A 13 2.98 18.64 6.87
C SER A 13 2.62 17.26 6.30
N ILE A 14 2.24 17.24 5.02
CA ILE A 14 1.87 16.00 4.30
C ILE A 14 3.05 15.01 4.30
N ASP A 15 4.28 15.53 4.17
CA ASP A 15 5.54 14.78 4.23
C ASP A 15 5.68 13.98 5.54
N VAL A 16 5.59 14.67 6.69
CA VAL A 16 5.71 14.05 8.01
C VAL A 16 4.57 13.03 8.25
N ALA A 17 3.34 13.39 7.87
CA ALA A 17 2.20 12.51 8.04
C ALA A 17 2.31 11.23 7.20
N ALA A 18 2.77 11.33 5.94
CA ALA A 18 2.99 10.19 5.07
C ALA A 18 4.12 9.29 5.58
N ARG A 19 5.24 9.88 6.03
CA ARG A 19 6.36 9.11 6.61
C ARG A 19 5.93 8.36 7.87
N ARG A 20 5.22 9.03 8.79
CA ARG A 20 4.68 8.37 10.00
C ARG A 20 3.77 7.21 9.62
N ARG A 21 2.86 7.43 8.66
CA ARG A 21 1.93 6.38 8.22
C ARG A 21 2.66 5.16 7.64
N ALA A 22 3.71 5.38 6.84
CA ALA A 22 4.51 4.27 6.31
C ALA A 22 5.13 3.44 7.46
N GLN A 23 5.72 4.12 8.45
CA GLN A 23 6.30 3.47 9.63
C GLN A 23 5.27 2.72 10.47
N GLU A 24 4.06 3.27 10.64
CA GLU A 24 2.98 2.62 11.39
C GLU A 24 2.49 1.36 10.70
N ILE A 25 2.37 1.38 9.37
CA ILE A 25 2.00 0.20 8.57
C ILE A 25 3.08 -0.88 8.66
N VAL A 26 4.36 -0.51 8.50
CA VAL A 26 5.47 -1.46 8.62
C VAL A 26 5.48 -2.09 10.01
N ARG A 27 5.41 -1.30 11.08
CA ARG A 27 5.38 -1.81 12.46
C ARG A 27 4.16 -2.68 12.74
N PHE A 28 3.01 -2.34 12.16
CA PHE A 28 1.83 -3.19 12.26
C PHE A 28 2.10 -4.53 11.60
N MET A 29 2.64 -4.57 10.39
CA MET A 29 2.93 -5.83 9.70
C MET A 29 4.02 -6.66 10.39
N GLU A 30 5.06 -6.05 10.95
CA GLU A 30 6.08 -6.74 11.75
C GLU A 30 5.50 -7.41 13.02
N GLY A 31 4.42 -6.86 13.56
CA GLY A 31 3.72 -7.41 14.73
C GLY A 31 2.61 -8.42 14.38
N TRP A 32 2.34 -8.65 13.10
CA TRP A 32 1.31 -9.59 12.67
C TRP A 32 1.88 -11.00 12.61
N ASP A 33 1.20 -11.96 13.23
CA ASP A 33 1.60 -13.36 13.36
C ASP A 33 1.27 -14.22 12.13
N GLY A 34 0.69 -13.61 11.09
CA GLY A 34 0.22 -14.32 9.90
C GLY A 34 -1.16 -14.94 10.06
N GLU A 35 -1.83 -14.78 11.21
CA GLU A 35 -3.16 -15.35 11.43
C GLU A 35 -4.28 -14.36 11.07
N GLY A 36 -5.24 -14.85 10.28
CA GLY A 36 -6.47 -14.14 9.90
C GLY A 36 -6.31 -13.13 8.75
N ASP A 37 -7.44 -12.66 8.22
CA ASP A 37 -7.43 -11.70 7.11
C ASP A 37 -7.17 -10.26 7.60
N ILE A 38 -6.43 -9.48 6.80
CA ILE A 38 -6.21 -8.04 7.03
C ILE A 38 -7.18 -7.22 6.17
N LEU A 39 -7.99 -6.40 6.82
CA LEU A 39 -8.82 -5.39 6.14
C LEU A 39 -8.10 -4.04 6.09
N ILE A 40 -7.81 -3.57 4.87
CA ILE A 40 -7.21 -2.25 4.62
C ILE A 40 -8.26 -1.36 3.95
N HIS A 41 -8.51 -0.17 4.51
CA HIS A 41 -9.43 0.79 3.89
C HIS A 41 -8.94 2.24 4.04
N CYS A 42 -9.45 3.11 3.19
CA CYS A 42 -9.35 4.56 3.36
C CYS A 42 -10.71 5.19 3.01
N SER A 43 -10.80 6.51 2.86
CA SER A 43 -12.07 7.17 2.58
C SER A 43 -12.70 6.79 1.23
N ARG A 44 -11.87 6.57 0.19
CA ARG A 44 -12.33 6.28 -1.18
C ARG A 44 -11.93 4.90 -1.70
N GLY A 45 -11.08 4.17 -0.98
CA GLY A 45 -10.56 2.88 -1.44
C GLY A 45 -9.57 2.94 -2.62
N ILE A 46 -9.13 4.13 -3.06
CA ILE A 46 -8.39 4.28 -4.34
C ILE A 46 -6.87 4.45 -4.17
N SER A 47 -6.40 5.20 -3.16
CA SER A 47 -5.00 5.68 -3.12
C SER A 47 -4.19 5.28 -1.89
N ARG A 48 -4.56 5.74 -0.69
CA ARG A 48 -3.81 5.38 0.53
C ARG A 48 -3.96 3.91 0.92
N SER A 49 -5.16 3.36 0.76
CA SER A 49 -5.42 1.95 1.06
C SER A 49 -4.76 1.01 0.07
N THR A 50 -4.71 1.38 -1.21
CA THR A 50 -4.06 0.58 -2.26
C THR A 50 -2.54 0.68 -2.15
N ALA A 51 -1.99 1.83 -1.78
CA ALA A 51 -0.59 1.96 -1.39
C ALA A 51 -0.26 1.09 -0.16
N ALA A 52 -1.07 1.15 0.90
CA ALA A 52 -0.87 0.28 2.06
C ALA A 52 -0.97 -1.21 1.69
N ALA A 53 -1.91 -1.61 0.82
CA ALA A 53 -2.01 -2.98 0.32
C ALA A 53 -0.76 -3.39 -0.46
N PHE A 54 -0.24 -2.53 -1.34
CA PHE A 54 1.00 -2.78 -2.06
C PHE A 54 2.19 -2.95 -1.11
N MET A 55 2.32 -2.08 -0.11
CA MET A 55 3.35 -2.21 0.93
C MET A 55 3.28 -3.57 1.63
N VAL A 56 2.07 -3.98 2.03
CA VAL A 56 1.84 -5.29 2.67
C VAL A 56 2.25 -6.44 1.74
N MET A 57 1.88 -6.40 0.46
CA MET A 57 2.31 -7.41 -0.53
C MET A 57 3.83 -7.50 -0.61
N CYS A 58 4.53 -6.36 -0.70
CA CYS A 58 6.00 -6.35 -0.73
C CYS A 58 6.63 -6.86 0.56
N MET A 59 5.99 -6.67 1.72
CA MET A 59 6.47 -7.20 3.00
C MET A 59 6.26 -8.72 3.10
N LEU A 60 5.17 -9.25 2.55
CA LEU A 60 4.86 -10.68 2.58
C LEU A 60 5.63 -11.49 1.54
N HIS A 61 6.05 -10.85 0.45
CA HIS A 61 6.81 -11.48 -0.62
C HIS A 61 8.17 -10.78 -0.79
N PRO A 62 9.12 -10.97 0.16
CA PRO A 62 10.38 -10.25 0.16
C PRO A 62 11.20 -10.44 -1.13
N GLU A 63 11.14 -11.63 -1.70
CA GLU A 63 11.90 -12.04 -2.89
C GLU A 63 11.18 -11.76 -4.22
N ALA A 64 9.91 -11.31 -4.19
CA ALA A 64 9.17 -11.01 -5.41
C ALA A 64 9.58 -9.66 -6.00
N ASP A 65 9.40 -9.54 -7.31
CA ASP A 65 9.57 -8.27 -8.02
C ASP A 65 8.38 -7.34 -7.71
N GLU A 66 8.67 -6.11 -7.31
CA GLU A 66 7.67 -5.09 -7.01
C GLU A 66 6.76 -4.80 -8.20
N ALA A 67 7.27 -4.90 -9.43
CA ALA A 67 6.47 -4.71 -10.64
C ALA A 67 5.42 -5.82 -10.83
N GLU A 68 5.77 -7.06 -10.48
CA GLU A 68 4.81 -8.19 -10.50
C GLU A 68 3.72 -7.99 -9.46
N LEU A 69 4.09 -7.61 -8.23
CA LEU A 69 3.14 -7.32 -7.16
C LEU A 69 2.23 -6.12 -7.49
N ALA A 70 2.78 -5.08 -8.12
CA ALA A 70 2.00 -3.91 -8.55
C ALA A 70 1.00 -4.29 -9.65
N ALA A 71 1.41 -5.15 -10.59
CA ALA A 71 0.54 -5.68 -11.63
C ALA A 71 -0.58 -6.56 -11.04
N GLU A 72 -0.28 -7.40 -10.05
CA GLU A 72 -1.28 -8.20 -9.33
C GLU A 72 -2.29 -7.33 -8.59
N LEU A 73 -1.81 -6.31 -7.86
CA LEU A 73 -2.68 -5.33 -7.21
C LEU A 73 -3.60 -4.67 -8.24
N ARG A 74 -3.05 -4.23 -9.38
CA ARG A 74 -3.84 -3.57 -10.43
C ARG A 74 -4.83 -4.51 -11.10
N LYS A 75 -4.48 -5.79 -11.27
CA LYS A 75 -5.38 -6.82 -11.81
C LYS A 75 -6.57 -7.05 -10.89
N ALA A 76 -6.33 -7.12 -9.58
CA ALA A 76 -7.40 -7.29 -8.59
C ALA A 76 -8.24 -6.01 -8.41
N ALA A 77 -7.59 -4.85 -8.38
CA ALA A 77 -8.21 -3.53 -8.23
C ALA A 77 -7.86 -2.61 -9.41
N PRO A 78 -8.58 -2.67 -10.54
CA PRO A 78 -8.25 -1.86 -11.72
C PRO A 78 -8.35 -0.34 -11.49
N TYR A 79 -9.06 0.08 -10.45
CA TYR A 79 -9.21 1.47 -10.00
C TYR A 79 -8.08 1.94 -9.06
N ALA A 80 -7.14 1.05 -8.69
CA ALA A 80 -6.08 1.36 -7.75
C ALA A 80 -5.10 2.38 -8.31
N ASP A 81 -4.89 3.45 -7.55
CA ASP A 81 -3.99 4.55 -7.85
C ASP A 81 -3.13 4.88 -6.61
N PRO A 82 -2.14 4.01 -6.30
CA PRO A 82 -1.38 4.07 -5.06
C PRO A 82 -0.76 5.45 -4.82
N CYS A 83 -0.84 5.95 -3.58
CA CYS A 83 -0.26 7.23 -3.18
C CYS A 83 1.28 7.20 -3.32
N PRO A 84 1.90 7.96 -4.26
CA PRO A 84 3.33 7.84 -4.53
C PRO A 84 4.21 8.22 -3.34
N LEU A 85 3.84 9.28 -2.62
CA LEU A 85 4.59 9.74 -1.45
C LEU A 85 4.58 8.71 -0.30
N LEU A 86 3.49 7.97 -0.14
CA LEU A 86 3.45 6.90 0.87
C LEU A 86 4.36 5.74 0.46
N ILE A 87 4.35 5.39 -0.83
CA ILE A 87 5.21 4.34 -1.39
C ILE A 87 6.68 4.73 -1.32
N SER A 88 7.07 5.98 -1.59
CA SER A 88 8.46 6.40 -1.51
C SER A 88 9.05 6.23 -0.10
N TYR A 89 8.28 6.51 0.95
CA TYR A 89 8.75 6.24 2.31
C TYR A 89 8.76 4.75 2.64
N ALA A 90 7.80 3.99 2.13
CA ALA A 90 7.81 2.54 2.32
C ALA A 90 9.04 1.90 1.67
N ASP A 91 9.37 2.33 0.46
CA ASP A 91 10.56 1.90 -0.28
C ASP A 91 11.84 2.16 0.52
N GLU A 92 12.00 3.39 1.04
CA GLU A 92 13.13 3.78 1.89
C GLU A 92 13.21 2.94 3.17
N ILE A 93 12.07 2.74 3.85
CA ILE A 93 12.00 1.98 5.12
C ILE A 93 12.33 0.50 4.90
N LEU A 94 11.86 -0.08 3.79
CA LEU A 94 12.03 -1.50 3.46
C LEU A 94 13.33 -1.78 2.70
N GLY A 95 14.10 -0.75 2.34
CA GLY A 95 15.36 -0.88 1.61
C GLY A 95 15.18 -1.48 0.22
N ARG A 96 14.18 -0.98 -0.54
CA ARG A 96 13.85 -1.51 -1.89
C ARG A 96 14.55 -0.79 -3.04
N ASP A 97 15.39 0.20 -2.73
CA ASP A 97 16.27 0.91 -3.68
C ASP A 97 15.51 1.57 -4.85
N GLY A 98 14.31 2.08 -4.59
CA GLY A 98 13.44 2.76 -5.56
C GLY A 98 12.50 1.84 -6.32
N ARG A 99 12.66 0.50 -6.23
CA ARG A 99 11.88 -0.46 -7.03
C ARG A 99 10.38 -0.39 -6.77
N MET A 100 9.94 -0.07 -5.55
CA MET A 100 8.51 0.09 -5.29
C MET A 100 7.94 1.33 -5.96
N VAL A 101 8.73 2.41 -6.07
CA VAL A 101 8.34 3.65 -6.75
C VAL A 101 8.27 3.40 -8.25
N ASP A 102 9.31 2.81 -8.83
CA ASP A 102 9.35 2.46 -10.26
C ASP A 102 8.15 1.57 -10.64
N ALA A 103 7.83 0.57 -9.81
CA ALA A 103 6.73 -0.35 -10.04
C ALA A 103 5.35 0.34 -10.12
N ILE A 104 5.10 1.37 -9.32
CA ILE A 104 3.82 2.12 -9.38
C ILE A 104 3.81 3.15 -10.51
N ASP A 105 4.96 3.74 -10.84
CA ASP A 105 5.09 4.73 -11.92
C ASP A 105 4.93 4.08 -13.30
N ASP A 106 5.35 2.81 -13.43
CA ASP A 106 5.19 2.01 -14.65
C ASP A 106 3.78 1.44 -14.83
N LEU A 107 2.89 1.57 -13.83
CA LEU A 107 1.51 1.11 -13.98
C LEU A 107 0.78 1.91 -15.06
N PRO A 108 -0.11 1.25 -15.84
CA PRO A 108 -1.00 1.99 -16.73
C PRO A 108 -1.91 2.94 -15.94
N PRO A 109 -2.59 3.90 -16.59
CA PRO A 109 -3.59 4.72 -15.92
C PRO A 109 -4.68 3.87 -15.21
N PRO A 110 -5.14 4.25 -14.00
CA PRO A 110 -6.20 3.53 -13.31
C PRO A 110 -7.52 3.62 -14.08
N CYS A 111 -8.42 2.65 -13.88
CA CYS A 111 -9.77 2.66 -14.47
C CYS A 111 -10.75 3.43 -13.56
N PRO A 112 -11.14 4.68 -13.91
CA PRO A 112 -12.01 5.49 -13.05
C PRO A 112 -13.48 5.07 -13.09
N ALA A 113 -13.87 4.19 -14.04
CA ALA A 113 -15.26 3.76 -14.21
C ALA A 113 -15.73 2.78 -13.12
N ILE A 114 -14.79 2.19 -12.35
CA ILE A 114 -15.10 1.22 -11.30
C ILE A 114 -15.17 1.93 -9.95
N SER A 115 -16.26 1.74 -9.22
CA SER A 115 -16.54 2.40 -7.94
C SER A 115 -15.78 1.81 -6.73
N ALA A 116 -14.53 1.38 -6.93
CA ALA A 116 -13.64 0.86 -5.88
C ALA A 116 -14.29 -0.15 -4.90
N PRO A 117 -14.83 -1.29 -5.38
CA PRO A 117 -15.37 -2.34 -4.51
C PRO A 117 -14.30 -2.91 -3.56
N ILE A 118 -14.71 -3.67 -2.55
CA ILE A 118 -13.74 -4.48 -1.78
C ILE A 118 -13.20 -5.57 -2.71
N VAL A 119 -11.88 -5.75 -2.68
CA VAL A 119 -11.19 -6.83 -3.39
C VAL A 119 -10.40 -7.65 -2.38
N THR A 120 -10.20 -8.92 -2.70
CA THR A 120 -9.39 -9.84 -1.89
C THR A 120 -8.09 -10.11 -2.64
N LEU A 121 -6.97 -9.92 -1.95
CA LEU A 121 -5.64 -10.28 -2.43
C LEU A 121 -5.21 -11.54 -1.67
N PRO A 122 -4.83 -12.63 -2.36
CA PRO A 122 -4.35 -13.82 -1.68
C PRO A 122 -3.02 -13.50 -0.97
N LEU A 123 -2.89 -13.94 0.28
CA LEU A 123 -1.67 -13.76 1.10
C LEU A 123 -0.67 -14.91 0.90
N SER A 124 -0.93 -15.81 -0.05
CA SER A 124 -0.16 -17.02 -0.36
C SER A 124 -0.34 -17.36 -1.84
N ALA A 125 0.72 -17.85 -2.49
CA ALA A 125 0.60 -18.58 -3.76
C ALA A 125 0.08 -20.00 -3.53
#